data_AF-A0A5N6Z3S0-F1
#
_entry.id   AF-A0A5N6Z3S0-F1
#
_cell.length_a   1.000
_cell.length_b   1.000
_cell.length_c   1.000
_cell.angle_alpha   90.00
_cell.angle_beta   90.00
_cell.angle_gamma   90.00
#
_symmetry.space_group_name_H-M   'P 1'
#
loop_
_entity.id
_entity.type
_entity.pdbx_description
1 polymer ?
#
loop_
_entity_poly.entity_id
_entity_poly.type
_entity_poly.pdbx_seq_one_letter_code
_entity_poly.pdbx_strand_id
1 'polypeptide(L)'
;MYIIFYRRLRGWNPSDPCLYVFPFSMSSIMVQFTVALALRDKSHSSRKLARMNYRLVNLHRNENLEEGYLRHVNPRGKVPALTARSLPVPLTDSLSISYWLCEQQPSLIPETHRRTIQRLLSQLHRIQADNNPNPAVDDLLAREDITAEHRRALVFKRDCERKHKEPDLDSDEEHMTDRARCLFSDVWNEYNSFNHGGMWIFGDETGPTVLDAHVVAFIARLIDIHLEELVPLQLLSYAKLIIGLPEWDAVMRGMPTVWNPSLGAVDQVWT
;
A
#
# COMPACT_ATOMS: atom_id res chain seq x y z
N MET A 1 -23.73 13.69 20.61
CA MET A 1 -22.63 12.70 20.42
C MET A 1 -21.50 13.27 19.52
N TYR A 2 -21.10 14.53 19.71
CA TYR A 2 -20.13 15.25 18.86
C TYR A 2 -18.80 15.57 19.59
N ILE A 3 -18.69 15.20 20.85
CA ILE A 3 -17.63 15.70 21.76
C ILE A 3 -16.46 14.70 21.89
N ILE A 4 -16.63 13.44 21.47
CA ILE A 4 -15.55 12.43 21.54
C ILE A 4 -14.53 12.62 20.41
N PHE A 5 -14.91 13.25 19.29
CA PHE A 5 -14.01 13.49 18.15
C PHE A 5 -12.89 14.50 18.45
N TYR A 6 -13.13 15.46 19.35
CA TYR A 6 -12.17 16.53 19.64
C TYR A 6 -11.10 16.17 20.68
N ARG A 7 -11.22 15.03 21.38
CA ARG A 7 -10.32 14.69 22.50
C ARG A 7 -9.02 13.97 22.08
N ARG A 8 -8.82 13.66 20.80
CA ARG A 8 -7.63 12.94 20.27
C ARG A 8 -6.61 13.82 19.54
N LEU A 9 -6.68 15.15 19.62
CA LEU A 9 -5.82 16.07 18.86
C LEU A 9 -4.91 16.93 19.74
N ARG A 10 -4.09 16.32 20.61
CA ARG A 10 -2.87 16.99 21.10
C ARG A 10 -1.72 16.63 20.16
N GLY A 11 -1.23 17.62 19.40
CA GLY A 11 -0.10 17.47 18.47
C GLY A 11 -0.46 17.56 16.98
N TRP A 12 -1.74 17.71 16.63
CA TRP A 12 -2.14 17.83 15.24
C TRP A 12 -1.70 19.18 14.66
N ASN A 13 -0.71 19.16 13.79
CA ASN A 13 -0.43 20.27 12.89
C ASN A 13 -1.10 19.96 11.53
N PRO A 14 -2.06 20.77 11.07
CA PRO A 14 -2.72 20.59 9.77
C PRO A 14 -1.78 20.75 8.56
N SER A 15 -0.47 20.91 8.79
CA SER A 15 0.59 20.94 7.78
C SER A 15 1.26 19.58 7.57
N ASP A 16 1.08 18.62 8.49
CA ASP A 16 1.74 17.33 8.44
C ASP A 16 1.07 16.40 7.41
N PRO A 17 1.84 15.58 6.67
CA PRO A 17 1.28 14.63 5.71
C PRO A 17 0.30 13.66 6.40
N CYS A 18 -0.72 13.23 5.67
CA CYS A 18 -1.75 12.32 6.16
C CYS A 18 -1.92 11.16 5.17
N LEU A 19 -1.58 9.96 5.63
CA LEU A 19 -1.75 8.72 4.88
C LEU A 19 -3.10 8.08 5.24
N TYR A 20 -3.95 7.90 4.24
CA TYR A 20 -5.23 7.22 4.34
C TYR A 20 -5.02 5.76 3.96
N VAL A 21 -5.38 4.84 4.85
CA VAL A 21 -5.04 3.42 4.72
C VAL A 21 -6.23 2.52 5.05
N PHE A 22 -6.21 1.33 4.48
CA PHE A 22 -6.99 0.20 4.98
C PHE A 22 -6.01 -0.91 5.39
N PRO A 23 -6.06 -1.45 6.62
CA PRO A 23 -4.97 -2.28 7.17
C PRO A 23 -4.70 -3.55 6.36
N PHE A 24 -5.73 -4.07 5.69
CA PHE A 24 -5.66 -5.30 4.90
C PHE A 24 -5.59 -5.05 3.38
N SER A 25 -5.50 -3.78 2.96
CA SER A 25 -5.18 -3.44 1.57
C SER A 25 -3.70 -3.70 1.34
N MET A 26 -3.38 -4.55 0.37
CA MET A 26 -1.99 -4.86 0.00
C MET A 26 -1.17 -3.60 -0.24
N SER A 27 -1.71 -2.69 -1.06
CA SER A 27 -1.06 -1.41 -1.36
C SER A 27 -0.86 -0.54 -0.11
N SER A 28 -1.76 -0.62 0.87
CA SER A 28 -1.59 0.11 2.14
C SER A 28 -0.48 -0.51 2.99
N ILE A 29 -0.40 -1.85 3.06
CA ILE A 29 0.66 -2.57 3.77
C ILE A 29 2.03 -2.21 3.19
N MET A 30 2.18 -2.24 1.85
CA MET A 30 3.42 -1.88 1.17
C MET A 30 3.93 -0.48 1.55
N VAL A 31 3.04 0.52 1.50
CA VAL A 31 3.40 1.90 1.80
C VAL A 31 3.74 2.06 3.28
N GLN A 32 2.93 1.48 4.18
CA GLN A 32 3.19 1.56 5.62
C GLN A 32 4.50 0.87 6.00
N PHE A 33 4.80 -0.27 5.39
CA PHE A 33 6.04 -0.97 5.62
C PHE A 33 7.24 -0.22 5.04
N THR A 34 7.08 0.44 3.89
CA THR A 34 8.09 1.37 3.36
C THR A 34 8.39 2.50 4.37
N VAL A 35 7.36 3.07 5.00
CA VAL A 35 7.55 4.09 6.05
C VAL A 35 8.25 3.52 7.27
N ALA A 36 7.87 2.32 7.71
CA ALA A 36 8.49 1.67 8.86
C ALA A 36 10.00 1.43 8.63
N LEU A 37 10.37 0.94 7.44
CA LEU A 37 11.78 0.79 7.05
C LEU A 37 12.50 2.15 6.94
N ALA A 38 11.84 3.18 6.41
CA ALA A 38 12.40 4.54 6.35
C ALA A 38 12.75 5.11 7.73
N LEU A 39 11.98 4.73 8.75
CA LEU A 39 12.11 5.22 10.12
C LEU A 39 12.99 4.30 11.00
N ARG A 40 13.48 3.17 10.48
CA ARG A 40 14.37 2.24 11.18
C ARG A 40 15.61 2.95 11.70
N ASP A 41 16.29 3.71 10.83
CA ASP A 41 17.43 4.52 11.23
C ASP A 41 16.99 5.93 11.66
N LYS A 42 16.71 6.07 12.96
CA LYS A 42 16.27 7.33 13.57
C LYS A 42 17.24 8.49 13.36
N SER A 43 18.54 8.21 13.17
CA SER A 43 19.57 9.24 13.01
C SER A 43 19.50 9.94 11.65
N HIS A 44 19.02 9.23 10.63
CA HIS A 44 18.91 9.71 9.25
C HIS A 44 17.46 9.88 8.78
N SER A 45 16.48 9.47 9.58
CA SER A 45 15.07 9.54 9.23
C SER A 45 14.56 10.98 9.00
N SER A 46 13.77 11.15 7.94
CA SER A 46 13.11 12.43 7.69
C SER A 46 12.10 12.79 8.79
N ARG A 47 12.27 14.00 9.36
CA ARG A 47 11.33 14.59 10.33
C ARG A 47 9.90 14.65 9.78
N LYS A 48 9.74 14.77 8.46
CA LYS A 48 8.44 14.82 7.79
C LYS A 48 7.73 13.47 7.85
N LEU A 49 8.47 12.37 7.65
CA LEU A 49 7.95 11.01 7.77
C LEU A 49 7.61 10.68 9.23
N ALA A 50 8.46 11.08 10.17
CA ALA A 50 8.23 10.86 11.61
C ALA A 50 6.99 11.57 12.16
N ARG A 51 6.48 12.60 11.46
CA ARG A 51 5.27 13.35 11.82
C ARG A 51 4.06 13.00 10.97
N MET A 52 4.16 11.98 10.12
CA MET A 52 3.06 11.59 9.25
C MET A 52 1.88 11.08 10.09
N ASN A 53 0.69 11.57 9.77
CA ASN A 53 -0.56 11.12 10.37
C ASN A 53 -1.11 9.93 9.58
N TYR A 54 -1.82 9.04 10.27
CA TYR A 54 -2.50 7.90 9.66
C TYR A 54 -4.01 8.02 9.90
N ARG A 55 -4.80 7.79 8.85
CA ARG A 55 -6.27 7.75 8.92
C ARG A 55 -6.77 6.44 8.35
N LEU A 56 -7.61 5.77 9.13
CA LEU A 56 -8.34 4.61 8.65
C LEU A 56 -9.39 5.04 7.62
N VAL A 57 -9.51 4.26 6.56
CA VAL A 57 -10.64 4.29 5.64
C VAL A 57 -11.20 2.88 5.60
N ASN A 58 -12.31 2.66 6.30
CA ASN A 58 -12.91 1.34 6.45
C ASN A 58 -13.67 0.94 5.17
N LEU A 59 -13.02 0.09 4.36
CA LEU A 59 -13.60 -0.38 3.10
C LEU A 59 -14.84 -1.26 3.31
N HIS A 60 -14.96 -1.96 4.44
CA HIS A 60 -16.18 -2.75 4.75
C HIS A 60 -17.39 -1.86 5.03
N ARG A 61 -17.16 -0.59 5.40
CA ARG A 61 -18.19 0.41 5.62
C ARG A 61 -18.35 1.38 4.44
N ASN A 62 -17.65 1.12 3.32
CA ASN A 62 -17.63 1.98 2.14
C ASN A 62 -17.20 3.43 2.45
N GLU A 63 -16.34 3.65 3.45
CA GLU A 63 -15.85 5.01 3.79
C GLU A 63 -15.06 5.63 2.63
N ASN A 64 -14.46 4.80 1.77
CA ASN A 64 -13.82 5.22 0.53
C ASN A 64 -14.79 5.74 -0.54
N LEU A 65 -16.11 5.56 -0.34
CA LEU A 65 -17.16 6.08 -1.21
C LEU A 65 -17.84 7.32 -0.64
N GLU A 66 -17.45 7.77 0.56
CA GLU A 66 -17.99 9.01 1.14
C GLU A 66 -17.62 10.23 0.29
N GLU A 67 -18.53 11.21 0.27
CA GLU A 67 -18.36 12.43 -0.55
C GLU A 67 -17.02 13.12 -0.27
N GLY A 68 -16.68 13.30 1.01
CA GLY A 68 -15.43 13.96 1.41
C GLY A 68 -14.19 13.23 0.91
N TYR A 69 -14.19 11.89 0.94
CA TYR A 69 -13.06 11.09 0.48
C TYR A 69 -12.90 11.18 -1.04
N LEU A 70 -13.99 10.97 -1.79
CA LEU A 70 -13.95 11.01 -3.25
C LEU A 70 -13.58 12.40 -3.78
N ARG A 71 -13.99 13.47 -3.11
CA ARG A 71 -13.74 14.84 -3.60
C ARG A 71 -12.37 15.38 -3.21
N HIS A 72 -11.88 15.05 -2.02
CA HIS A 72 -10.71 15.72 -1.44
C HIS A 72 -9.50 14.82 -1.22
N VAL A 73 -9.67 13.50 -1.30
CA VAL A 73 -8.60 12.54 -1.00
C VAL A 73 -8.27 11.69 -2.22
N ASN A 74 -9.21 10.90 -2.71
CA ASN A 74 -8.99 10.05 -3.88
C ASN A 74 -10.30 9.87 -4.67
N PRO A 75 -10.43 10.50 -5.85
CA PRO A 75 -11.65 10.42 -6.66
C PRO A 75 -11.91 9.03 -7.23
N ARG A 76 -10.93 8.12 -7.19
CA ARG A 76 -11.11 6.71 -7.55
C ARG A 76 -11.63 5.87 -6.39
N GLY A 77 -11.72 6.42 -5.17
CA GLY A 77 -12.14 5.69 -3.98
C GLY A 77 -11.23 4.50 -3.65
N LYS A 78 -9.92 4.63 -3.89
CA LYS A 78 -8.91 3.60 -3.60
C LYS A 78 -8.05 4.02 -2.41
N VAL A 79 -7.39 3.04 -1.80
CA VAL A 79 -6.41 3.22 -0.71
C VAL A 79 -5.12 2.45 -1.07
N PRO A 80 -3.94 2.94 -0.65
CA PRO A 80 -3.73 4.12 0.17
C PRO A 80 -3.86 5.43 -0.63
N ALA A 81 -3.98 6.55 0.08
CA ALA A 81 -3.87 7.89 -0.49
C ALA A 81 -3.08 8.78 0.46
N LEU A 82 -2.24 9.67 -0.07
CA LEU A 82 -1.46 10.62 0.73
C LEU A 82 -1.89 12.04 0.41
N THR A 83 -2.24 12.80 1.44
CA THR A 83 -2.42 14.25 1.34
C THR A 83 -1.35 14.98 2.13
N ALA A 84 -0.90 16.11 1.65
CA ALA A 84 -0.01 17.01 2.37
C ALA A 84 -0.15 18.42 1.80
N ARG A 85 0.03 19.47 2.61
CA ARG A 85 0.01 20.86 2.10
C ARG A 85 1.10 21.13 1.05
N SER A 86 2.20 20.40 1.12
CA SER A 86 3.29 20.51 0.15
C SER A 86 2.98 19.84 -1.19
N LEU A 87 1.90 19.06 -1.28
CA LEU A 87 1.50 18.39 -2.50
C LEU A 87 0.44 19.23 -3.22
N PRO A 88 0.60 19.50 -4.52
CA PRO A 88 -0.40 20.26 -5.28
C PRO A 88 -1.72 19.49 -5.41
N VAL A 89 -1.64 18.15 -5.46
CA VAL A 89 -2.77 17.23 -5.48
C VAL A 89 -2.44 16.01 -4.60
N PRO A 90 -3.44 15.32 -4.03
CA PRO A 90 -3.23 14.05 -3.36
C PRO A 90 -2.52 13.03 -4.24
N LEU A 91 -1.62 12.22 -3.66
CA LEU A 91 -1.08 11.03 -4.32
C LEU A 91 -2.04 9.87 -4.04
N THR A 92 -2.53 9.23 -5.09
CA THR A 92 -3.71 8.34 -5.02
C THR A 92 -3.42 6.86 -5.31
N ASP A 93 -2.15 6.51 -5.51
CA ASP A 93 -1.68 5.16 -5.76
C ASP A 93 -0.40 4.88 -4.94
N SER A 94 -0.20 3.62 -4.58
CA SER A 94 0.89 3.18 -3.72
C SER A 94 2.26 3.40 -4.34
N LEU A 95 2.41 3.28 -5.66
CA LEU A 95 3.70 3.48 -6.34
C LEU A 95 4.15 4.96 -6.26
N SER A 96 3.26 5.90 -6.59
CA SER A 96 3.53 7.34 -6.48
C SER A 96 3.82 7.75 -5.04
N ILE A 97 3.07 7.21 -4.08
CA ILE A 97 3.32 7.47 -2.65
C ILE A 97 4.69 6.94 -2.24
N SER A 98 5.05 5.72 -2.65
CA SER A 98 6.36 5.13 -2.35
C SER A 98 7.52 5.91 -2.96
N TYR A 99 7.38 6.47 -4.16
CA TYR A 99 8.40 7.37 -4.71
C TYR A 99 8.51 8.68 -3.93
N TRP A 100 7.39 9.25 -3.50
CA TRP A 100 7.43 10.42 -2.63
C TRP A 100 8.12 10.12 -1.29
N LEU A 101 7.92 8.92 -0.72
CA LEU A 101 8.64 8.48 0.47
C LEU A 101 10.15 8.39 0.21
N CYS A 102 10.55 7.88 -0.95
CA CYS A 102 11.95 7.81 -1.36
C CYS A 102 12.58 9.20 -1.57
N GLU A 103 11.80 10.22 -1.97
CA GLU A 103 12.30 11.60 -1.99
C GLU A 103 12.59 12.13 -0.58
N GLN A 104 11.83 11.67 0.43
CA GLN A 104 12.07 12.03 1.83
C GLN A 104 13.21 11.20 2.45
N GLN A 105 13.42 9.98 1.97
CA GLN A 105 14.46 9.05 2.43
C GLN A 105 15.17 8.40 1.22
N PRO A 106 16.17 9.08 0.62
CA PRO A 106 16.80 8.61 -0.62
C PRO A 106 17.50 7.24 -0.51
N SER A 107 17.90 6.83 0.70
CA SER A 107 18.50 5.51 0.94
C SER A 107 17.57 4.36 0.58
N LEU A 108 16.25 4.57 0.53
CA LEU A 108 15.29 3.54 0.10
C LEU A 108 15.36 3.25 -1.40
N ILE A 109 15.94 4.16 -2.20
CA ILE A 109 16.16 3.96 -3.63
C ILE A 109 17.57 4.44 -4.03
N PRO A 110 18.62 3.70 -3.61
CA PRO A 110 20.00 4.06 -3.89
C PRO A 110 20.23 4.26 -5.38
N GLU A 111 21.01 5.27 -5.77
CA GLU A 111 21.22 5.62 -7.18
C GLU A 111 21.75 4.44 -8.00
N THR A 112 22.68 3.68 -7.41
CA THR A 112 23.28 2.46 -8.00
C THR A 112 22.24 1.42 -8.44
N HIS A 113 21.11 1.32 -7.72
CA HIS A 113 20.07 0.31 -7.96
C HIS A 113 18.75 0.92 -8.45
N ARG A 114 18.66 2.25 -8.61
CA ARG A 114 17.42 2.98 -8.89
C ARG A 114 16.64 2.41 -10.07
N ARG A 115 17.31 2.19 -11.21
CA ARG A 115 16.66 1.67 -12.43
C ARG A 115 16.06 0.29 -12.21
N THR A 116 16.81 -0.61 -11.57
CA THR A 116 16.36 -1.97 -11.25
C THR A 116 15.17 -1.94 -10.30
N ILE A 117 15.26 -1.18 -9.21
CA ILE A 117 14.17 -1.02 -8.23
C ILE A 117 12.91 -0.51 -8.92
N GLN A 118 13.01 0.54 -9.75
CA GLN A 118 11.86 1.10 -10.47
C GLN A 118 11.22 0.10 -11.43
N ARG A 119 12.04 -0.68 -12.16
CA ARG A 119 11.56 -1.74 -13.05
C ARG A 119 10.78 -2.80 -12.28
N LEU A 120 11.35 -3.34 -11.20
CA LEU A 120 10.76 -4.43 -10.41
C LEU A 120 9.49 -3.97 -9.67
N LEU A 121 9.49 -2.75 -9.12
CA LEU A 121 8.27 -2.16 -8.58
C LEU A 121 7.18 -2.03 -9.65
N SER A 122 7.52 -1.54 -10.84
CA SER A 122 6.55 -1.40 -11.93
C SER A 122 5.97 -2.75 -12.36
N GLN A 123 6.78 -3.81 -12.40
CA GLN A 123 6.31 -5.18 -12.64
C GLN A 123 5.35 -5.64 -11.53
N LEU A 124 5.73 -5.48 -10.26
CA LEU A 124 4.91 -5.86 -9.11
C LEU A 124 3.55 -5.16 -9.11
N HIS A 125 3.50 -3.85 -9.36
CA HIS A 125 2.25 -3.08 -9.35
C HIS A 125 1.32 -3.44 -10.53
N ARG A 126 1.86 -3.98 -11.64
CA ARG A 126 1.05 -4.52 -12.74
C ARG A 126 0.35 -5.83 -12.38
N ILE A 127 0.93 -6.63 -11.48
CA ILE A 127 0.29 -7.84 -10.95
C ILE A 127 -0.85 -7.48 -9.98
N GLN A 128 -0.80 -6.31 -9.36
CA GLN A 128 -1.76 -5.91 -8.32
C GLN A 128 -2.86 -4.98 -8.80
N ALA A 129 -3.06 -4.85 -10.12
CA ALA A 129 -4.09 -3.99 -10.70
C ALA A 129 -5.50 -4.55 -10.43
N ASP A 130 -5.99 -4.39 -9.20
CA ASP A 130 -7.31 -4.83 -8.78
C ASP A 130 -8.36 -3.79 -9.23
N ASN A 131 -8.97 -4.08 -10.38
CA ASN A 131 -9.99 -3.25 -11.02
C ASN A 131 -11.40 -3.79 -10.80
N ASN A 132 -11.62 -4.60 -9.76
CA ASN A 132 -12.96 -5.10 -9.46
C ASN A 132 -13.91 -3.94 -9.15
N PRO A 133 -15.04 -3.82 -9.88
CA PRO A 133 -16.05 -2.80 -9.60
C PRO A 133 -16.59 -2.96 -8.18
N ASN A 134 -16.75 -1.85 -7.45
CA ASN A 134 -17.40 -1.90 -6.15
C ASN A 134 -18.93 -1.84 -6.36
N PRO A 135 -19.69 -2.93 -6.09
CA PRO A 135 -21.13 -2.96 -6.33
C PRO A 135 -21.89 -1.89 -5.53
N ALA A 136 -21.36 -1.48 -4.36
CA ALA A 136 -21.98 -0.44 -3.54
C ALA A 136 -22.04 0.93 -4.22
N VAL A 137 -21.27 1.17 -5.29
CA VAL A 137 -21.34 2.42 -6.06
C VAL A 137 -22.70 2.57 -6.73
N ASP A 138 -23.21 1.49 -7.35
CA ASP A 138 -24.51 1.53 -8.03
C ASP A 138 -25.65 1.63 -7.01
N ASP A 139 -25.54 0.94 -5.86
CA ASP A 139 -26.50 1.06 -4.75
C ASP A 139 -26.58 2.50 -4.20
N LEU A 140 -25.43 3.17 -4.03
CA LEU A 140 -25.38 4.56 -3.59
C LEU A 140 -25.95 5.52 -4.65
N LEU A 141 -25.70 5.26 -5.93
CA LEU A 141 -26.27 6.06 -7.02
C LEU A 141 -27.79 5.91 -7.14
N ALA A 142 -28.38 4.79 -6.70
CA ALA A 142 -29.83 4.60 -6.71
C ALA A 142 -30.55 5.41 -5.62
N ARG A 143 -29.84 5.87 -4.59
CA ARG A 143 -30.41 6.67 -3.50
C ARG A 143 -30.77 8.08 -3.95
N GLU A 144 -31.84 8.64 -3.38
CA GLU A 144 -32.27 10.04 -3.63
C GLU A 144 -31.71 11.05 -2.62
N ASP A 145 -31.19 10.57 -1.48
CA ASP A 145 -30.75 11.40 -0.35
C ASP A 145 -29.26 11.81 -0.40
N ILE A 146 -28.55 11.48 -1.49
CA ILE A 146 -27.17 11.92 -1.71
C ILE A 146 -27.12 13.29 -2.40
N THR A 147 -26.10 14.08 -2.08
CA THR A 147 -25.92 15.40 -2.70
C THR A 147 -25.62 15.26 -4.21
N ALA A 148 -25.91 16.32 -4.97
CA ALA A 148 -25.56 16.36 -6.40
C ALA A 148 -24.03 16.24 -6.61
N GLU A 149 -23.23 16.74 -5.67
CA GLU A 149 -21.78 16.65 -5.70
C GLU A 149 -21.29 15.22 -5.45
N HIS A 150 -21.88 14.54 -4.46
CA HIS A 150 -21.59 13.12 -4.18
C HIS A 150 -21.97 12.23 -5.36
N ARG A 151 -23.15 12.46 -5.96
CA ARG A 151 -23.60 11.74 -7.17
C ARG A 151 -22.60 11.90 -8.31
N ARG A 152 -22.11 13.11 -8.58
CA ARG A 152 -21.08 13.36 -9.63
C ARG A 152 -19.78 12.60 -9.33
N ALA A 153 -19.32 12.62 -8.09
CA ALA A 153 -18.12 11.88 -7.68
C ALA A 153 -18.27 10.37 -7.85
N LEU A 154 -19.42 9.79 -7.48
CA LEU A 154 -19.72 8.37 -7.65
C LEU A 154 -19.81 7.97 -9.14
N VAL A 155 -20.43 8.80 -9.98
CA VAL A 155 -20.46 8.59 -11.44
C VAL A 155 -19.03 8.59 -12.01
N PHE A 156 -18.22 9.57 -11.65
CA PHE A 156 -16.82 9.63 -12.08
C PHE A 156 -16.05 8.36 -11.70
N LYS A 157 -16.16 7.91 -10.44
CA LYS A 157 -15.53 6.68 -9.97
C LYS A 157 -15.97 5.47 -10.81
N ARG A 158 -17.28 5.28 -10.99
CA ARG A 158 -17.84 4.18 -11.77
C ARG A 158 -17.33 4.17 -13.21
N ASP A 159 -17.26 5.34 -13.82
CA ASP A 159 -16.80 5.49 -15.21
C ASP A 159 -15.30 5.19 -15.32
N CYS A 160 -14.48 5.56 -14.32
CA CYS A 160 -13.09 5.14 -14.24
C CYS A 160 -12.94 3.61 -14.15
N GLU A 161 -13.75 2.95 -13.32
CA GLU A 161 -13.74 1.48 -13.19
C GLU A 161 -14.14 0.80 -14.50
N ARG A 162 -15.13 1.33 -15.22
CA ARG A 162 -15.58 0.80 -16.52
C ARG A 162 -14.55 0.99 -17.64
N LYS A 163 -13.88 2.15 -17.71
CA LYS A 163 -12.82 2.40 -18.71
C LYS A 163 -11.63 1.46 -18.56
N HIS A 164 -11.35 0.99 -17.34
CA HIS A 164 -10.28 0.02 -17.08
C HIS A 164 -10.71 -1.42 -17.36
N LYS A 165 -11.96 -1.64 -17.79
CA LYS A 165 -12.58 -2.93 -18.08
C LYS A 165 -12.77 -3.19 -19.58
N GLU A 166 -12.37 -2.26 -20.47
CA GLU A 166 -12.26 -2.59 -21.89
C GLU A 166 -11.29 -3.78 -22.04
N PRO A 167 -11.66 -4.80 -22.83
CA PRO A 167 -11.11 -6.13 -22.65
C PRO A 167 -9.66 -6.13 -23.13
N ASP A 168 -8.74 -6.11 -22.17
CA ASP A 168 -7.46 -6.77 -22.36
C ASP A 168 -7.81 -8.26 -22.37
N LEU A 169 -8.05 -8.81 -23.57
CA LEU A 169 -8.47 -10.21 -23.81
C LEU A 169 -7.42 -11.25 -23.32
N ASP A 170 -6.38 -10.80 -22.62
CA ASP A 170 -5.22 -11.55 -22.13
C ASP A 170 -5.09 -11.56 -20.59
N SER A 171 -6.08 -11.10 -19.81
CA SER A 171 -5.98 -11.15 -18.33
C SER A 171 -6.46 -12.50 -17.76
N ASP A 172 -5.91 -13.62 -18.24
CA ASP A 172 -6.11 -14.92 -17.58
C ASP A 172 -5.30 -15.00 -16.27
N GLU A 173 -5.84 -15.74 -15.29
CA GLU A 173 -5.15 -16.05 -14.02
C GLU A 173 -3.76 -16.69 -14.25
N GLU A 174 -3.62 -17.44 -15.35
CA GLU A 174 -2.36 -18.03 -15.81
C GLU A 174 -1.31 -16.94 -16.11
N HIS A 175 -1.70 -15.84 -16.76
CA HIS A 175 -0.81 -14.71 -17.02
C HIS A 175 -0.38 -13.97 -15.75
N MET A 176 -1.25 -13.90 -14.73
CA MET A 176 -0.91 -13.25 -13.46
C MET A 176 0.06 -14.10 -12.63
N THR A 177 -0.14 -15.42 -12.67
CA THR A 177 0.76 -16.40 -12.05
C THR A 177 2.14 -16.35 -12.69
N ASP A 178 2.20 -16.34 -14.03
CA ASP A 178 3.48 -16.25 -14.75
C ASP A 178 4.18 -14.91 -14.53
N ARG A 179 3.43 -13.80 -14.49
CA ARG A 179 4.00 -12.49 -14.12
C ARG A 179 4.59 -12.51 -12.70
N ALA A 180 3.93 -13.16 -11.74
CA ALA A 180 4.46 -13.31 -10.39
C ALA A 180 5.74 -14.15 -10.36
N ARG A 181 5.78 -15.28 -11.08
CA ARG A 181 6.98 -16.12 -11.22
C ARG A 181 8.13 -15.36 -11.88
N CYS A 182 7.88 -14.62 -12.95
CA CYS A 182 8.87 -13.77 -13.60
C CYS A 182 9.42 -12.70 -12.64
N LEU A 183 8.54 -12.01 -11.91
CA LEU A 183 8.96 -11.04 -10.90
C LEU A 183 9.86 -11.67 -9.84
N PHE A 184 9.48 -12.82 -9.28
CA PHE A 184 10.30 -13.48 -8.26
C PHE A 184 11.61 -14.01 -8.81
N SER A 185 11.65 -14.47 -10.06
CA SER A 185 12.89 -14.84 -10.72
C SER A 185 13.83 -13.64 -10.86
N ASP A 186 13.32 -12.48 -11.29
CA ASP A 186 14.11 -11.26 -11.41
C ASP A 186 14.61 -10.78 -10.04
N VAL A 187 13.74 -10.75 -9.02
CA VAL A 187 14.13 -10.39 -7.64
C VAL A 187 15.17 -11.36 -7.09
N TRP A 188 15.02 -12.66 -7.36
CA TRP A 188 15.99 -13.67 -6.93
C TRP A 188 17.36 -13.49 -7.58
N ASN A 189 17.40 -13.07 -8.85
CA ASN A 189 18.66 -12.76 -9.52
C ASN A 189 19.39 -11.58 -8.85
N GLU A 190 18.66 -10.51 -8.50
CA GLU A 190 19.24 -9.40 -7.74
C GLU A 190 19.70 -9.85 -6.35
N TYR A 191 18.86 -10.59 -5.63
CA TYR A 191 19.19 -11.14 -4.32
C TYR A 191 20.49 -11.95 -4.37
N ASN A 192 20.63 -12.91 -5.29
CA ASN A 192 21.86 -13.70 -5.40
C ASN A 192 23.09 -12.89 -5.79
N SER A 193 22.90 -11.83 -6.58
CA SER A 193 24.01 -11.03 -7.10
C SER A 193 24.62 -10.14 -6.02
N PHE A 194 23.82 -9.68 -5.06
CA PHE A 194 24.23 -8.68 -4.07
C PHE A 194 24.18 -9.17 -2.62
N ASN A 195 23.29 -10.10 -2.30
CA ASN A 195 23.17 -10.66 -0.97
C ASN A 195 24.18 -11.81 -0.78
N HIS A 196 25.32 -11.49 -0.19
CA HIS A 196 26.35 -12.45 0.19
C HIS A 196 26.22 -12.90 1.65
N GLY A 197 24.99 -13.24 2.07
CA GLY A 197 24.67 -13.65 3.44
C GLY A 197 24.10 -12.53 4.33
N GLY A 198 23.64 -11.44 3.71
CA GLY A 198 22.97 -10.33 4.40
C GLY A 198 21.45 -10.54 4.52
N MET A 199 20.77 -9.52 5.02
CA MET A 199 19.32 -9.49 5.16
C MET A 199 18.59 -8.94 3.93
N TRP A 200 19.11 -7.88 3.31
CA TRP A 200 18.39 -7.11 2.28
C TRP A 200 18.70 -7.56 0.85
N ILE A 201 17.78 -7.30 -0.10
CA ILE A 201 17.94 -7.73 -1.50
C ILE A 201 19.27 -7.25 -2.10
N PHE A 202 19.64 -6.00 -1.84
CA PHE A 202 20.89 -5.40 -2.35
C PHE A 202 22.04 -5.42 -1.35
N GLY A 203 21.98 -6.30 -0.35
CA GLY A 203 22.99 -6.45 0.70
C GLY A 203 22.86 -5.45 1.85
N ASP A 204 23.51 -5.77 2.97
CA ASP A 204 23.37 -5.01 4.22
C ASP A 204 24.06 -3.64 4.22
N GLU A 205 25.10 -3.48 3.38
CA GLU A 205 25.72 -2.18 3.16
C GLU A 205 24.75 -1.19 2.49
N THR A 206 23.88 -1.69 1.62
CA THR A 206 22.81 -0.90 1.00
C THR A 206 21.68 -0.63 1.97
N GLY A 207 21.36 -1.62 2.81
CA GLY A 207 20.23 -1.57 3.73
C GLY A 207 18.87 -1.82 3.06
N PRO A 208 17.76 -1.61 3.79
CA PRO A 208 16.43 -1.84 3.25
C PRO A 208 16.08 -0.85 2.14
N THR A 209 15.48 -1.37 1.08
CA THR A 209 14.96 -0.55 -0.02
C THR A 209 13.44 -0.57 -0.08
N VAL A 210 12.86 0.33 -0.86
CA VAL A 210 11.42 0.30 -1.18
C VAL A 210 11.03 -1.01 -1.88
N LEU A 211 11.96 -1.67 -2.58
CA LEU A 211 11.68 -2.97 -3.19
C LEU A 211 11.48 -4.05 -2.12
N ASP A 212 12.31 -4.09 -1.08
CA ASP A 212 12.16 -5.02 0.05
C ASP A 212 10.77 -4.87 0.68
N ALA A 213 10.34 -3.63 0.95
CA ALA A 213 9.03 -3.37 1.54
C ALA A 213 7.87 -3.95 0.70
N HIS A 214 7.92 -3.73 -0.61
CA HIS A 214 6.85 -4.15 -1.52
C HIS A 214 6.86 -5.66 -1.77
N VAL A 215 8.05 -6.26 -1.98
CA VAL A 215 8.19 -7.70 -2.23
C VAL A 215 7.81 -8.50 -0.99
N VAL A 216 8.27 -8.10 0.20
CA VAL A 216 7.95 -8.82 1.44
C VAL A 216 6.46 -8.76 1.74
N ALA A 217 5.83 -7.60 1.57
CA ALA A 217 4.37 -7.49 1.73
C ALA A 217 3.63 -8.40 0.75
N PHE A 218 4.08 -8.49 -0.51
CA PHE A 218 3.48 -9.37 -1.50
C PHE A 218 3.66 -10.85 -1.17
N ILE A 219 4.86 -11.28 -0.76
CA ILE A 219 5.11 -12.66 -0.34
C ILE A 219 4.28 -13.00 0.91
N ALA A 220 4.20 -12.12 1.90
CA ALA A 220 3.37 -12.32 3.09
C ALA A 220 1.91 -12.59 2.74
N ARG A 221 1.36 -11.89 1.75
CA ARG A 221 0.01 -12.16 1.25
C ARG A 221 -0.13 -13.51 0.59
N LEU A 222 0.84 -13.90 -0.23
CA LEU A 222 0.80 -15.22 -0.86
C LEU A 222 0.81 -16.32 0.20
N ILE A 223 1.58 -16.18 1.27
CA ILE A 223 1.54 -17.09 2.42
C ILE A 223 0.14 -17.12 3.07
N ASP A 224 -0.46 -15.96 3.34
CA ASP A 224 -1.76 -15.89 4.01
C ASP A 224 -2.92 -16.47 3.17
N ILE A 225 -2.78 -16.49 1.84
CA ILE A 225 -3.78 -17.06 0.92
C ILE A 225 -3.39 -18.45 0.39
N HIS A 226 -2.36 -19.09 0.96
CA HIS A 226 -1.91 -20.43 0.61
C HIS A 226 -1.43 -20.58 -0.85
N LEU A 227 -0.72 -19.56 -1.35
CA LEU A 227 -0.08 -19.51 -2.67
C LEU A 227 1.45 -19.35 -2.57
N GLU A 228 2.06 -19.74 -1.44
CA GLU A 228 3.51 -19.63 -1.24
C GLU A 228 4.34 -20.51 -2.18
N GLU A 229 3.75 -21.52 -2.83
CA GLU A 229 4.41 -22.35 -3.84
C GLU A 229 4.83 -21.56 -5.09
N LEU A 230 4.25 -20.37 -5.30
CA LEU A 230 4.66 -19.45 -6.35
C LEU A 230 6.00 -18.75 -6.04
N VAL A 231 6.44 -18.78 -4.78
CA VAL A 231 7.62 -18.06 -4.30
C VAL A 231 8.80 -19.04 -4.19
N PRO A 232 9.97 -18.73 -4.78
CA PRO A 232 11.19 -19.50 -4.56
C PRO A 232 11.50 -19.64 -3.06
N LEU A 233 11.88 -20.85 -2.62
CA LEU A 233 12.09 -21.17 -1.19
C LEU A 233 13.04 -20.19 -0.47
N GLN A 234 14.04 -19.68 -1.18
CA GLN A 234 15.01 -18.74 -0.65
C GLN A 234 14.38 -17.35 -0.41
N LEU A 235 13.55 -16.87 -1.34
CA LEU A 235 12.78 -15.64 -1.16
C LEU A 235 11.71 -15.80 -0.07
N LEU A 236 11.14 -16.99 0.08
CA LEU A 236 10.22 -17.30 1.18
C LEU A 236 10.94 -17.21 2.54
N SER A 237 12.17 -17.74 2.61
CA SER A 237 13.00 -17.69 3.82
C SER A 237 13.42 -16.26 4.16
N TYR A 238 13.85 -15.50 3.15
CA TYR A 238 14.12 -14.06 3.23
C TYR A 238 12.92 -13.29 3.76
N ALA A 239 11.73 -13.49 3.20
CA ALA A 239 10.53 -12.77 3.63
C ALA A 239 10.16 -13.10 5.08
N LYS A 240 10.26 -14.38 5.49
CA LYS A 240 10.00 -14.80 6.88
C LYS A 240 10.94 -14.14 7.89
N LEU A 241 12.22 -13.96 7.52
CA LEU A 241 13.19 -13.24 8.37
C LEU A 241 12.76 -11.78 8.56
N ILE A 242 12.35 -11.10 7.48
CA ILE A 242 11.94 -9.70 7.53
C ILE A 242 10.58 -9.51 8.24
N ILE A 243 9.65 -10.44 8.05
CA ILE A 243 8.35 -10.47 8.77
C ILE A 243 8.57 -10.58 10.29
N GLY A 244 9.69 -11.19 10.72
CA GLY A 244 10.08 -11.26 12.12
C GLY A 244 10.64 -9.96 12.71
N LEU A 245 10.77 -8.89 11.91
CA LEU A 245 11.35 -7.63 12.37
C LEU A 245 10.33 -6.72 13.09
N PRO A 246 10.78 -5.86 14.02
CA PRO A 246 9.91 -4.89 14.69
C PRO A 246 9.18 -3.93 13.75
N GLU A 247 9.77 -3.59 12.60
CA GLU A 247 9.15 -2.71 11.61
C GLU A 247 7.93 -3.35 10.95
N TRP A 248 7.96 -4.67 10.73
CA TRP A 248 6.81 -5.41 10.23
C TRP A 248 5.72 -5.48 11.30
N ASP A 249 6.09 -5.79 12.55
CA ASP A 249 5.14 -5.82 13.67
C ASP A 249 4.51 -4.45 13.95
N ALA A 250 5.25 -3.35 13.76
CA ALA A 250 4.70 -2.01 13.89
C ALA A 250 3.56 -1.72 12.90
N VAL A 251 3.58 -2.37 11.72
CA VAL A 251 2.56 -2.22 10.68
C VAL A 251 1.45 -3.25 10.84
N MET A 252 1.81 -4.52 11.01
CA MET A 252 0.86 -5.64 11.01
C MET A 252 0.35 -6.00 12.40
N ARG A 253 1.09 -5.71 13.47
CA ARG A 253 0.71 -6.00 14.88
C ARG A 253 0.27 -7.45 15.09
N GLY A 254 1.01 -8.37 14.51
CA GLY A 254 0.68 -9.80 14.48
C GLY A 254 -0.55 -10.20 13.64
N MET A 255 -1.22 -9.27 12.94
CA MET A 255 -2.34 -9.58 12.05
C MET A 255 -1.86 -10.17 10.72
N PRO A 256 -2.66 -11.05 10.09
CA PRO A 256 -2.44 -11.43 8.70
C PRO A 256 -2.69 -10.24 7.77
N THR A 257 -2.15 -10.32 6.56
CA THR A 257 -2.35 -9.35 5.49
C THR A 257 -3.76 -9.40 4.90
N VAL A 258 -4.52 -10.48 5.13
CA VAL A 258 -5.92 -10.63 4.70
C VAL A 258 -6.83 -10.59 5.90
N TRP A 259 -7.86 -9.74 5.85
CA TRP A 259 -8.85 -9.70 6.90
C TRP A 259 -9.67 -10.99 6.92
N ASN A 260 -9.97 -11.47 8.13
CA ASN A 260 -10.99 -12.48 8.34
C ASN A 260 -11.89 -12.06 9.52
N PRO A 261 -13.14 -12.54 9.57
CA PRO A 261 -14.08 -12.15 10.63
C PRO A 261 -13.64 -12.48 12.06
N SER A 262 -12.74 -13.45 12.28
CA SER A 262 -12.30 -13.83 13.64
C SER A 262 -11.38 -12.78 14.28
N LEU A 263 -10.80 -11.87 13.47
CA LEU A 263 -10.06 -10.71 13.95
C LEU A 263 -10.97 -9.63 14.57
N GLY A 264 -12.29 -9.69 14.33
CA GLY A 264 -13.23 -8.68 14.78
C GLY A 264 -13.31 -7.47 13.83
N ALA A 265 -13.92 -6.39 14.33
CA ALA A 265 -14.16 -5.19 13.52
C ALA A 265 -12.85 -4.44 13.23
N VAL A 266 -12.66 -4.02 11.98
CA VAL A 266 -11.44 -3.31 11.53
C VAL A 266 -11.14 -2.07 12.39
N ASP A 267 -12.18 -1.33 12.79
CA ASP A 267 -12.05 -0.11 13.61
C ASP A 267 -11.47 -0.38 15.00
N GLN A 268 -11.58 -1.61 15.52
CA GLN A 268 -11.11 -2.01 16.85
C GLN A 268 -9.67 -2.53 16.81
N VAL A 269 -9.30 -3.26 15.75
CA VAL A 269 -7.95 -3.84 15.60
C VAL A 269 -6.92 -2.82 15.12
N TRP A 270 -7.36 -1.75 14.45
CA TRP A 270 -6.47 -0.70 13.96
C TRP A 270 -6.09 0.36 15.01
N THR A 271 -6.91 0.55 16.05
CA THR A 271 -6.68 1.52 17.13
C THR A 271 -5.44 1.24 17.96
#